data_AF-A0A087GBT7-F1
#
_entry.id   AF-A0A087GBT7-F1
#
_cell.length_a   1.000
_cell.length_b   1.000
_cell.length_c   1.000
_cell.angle_alpha   90.00
_cell.angle_beta   90.00
_cell.angle_gamma   90.00
#
_symmetry.space_group_name_H-M   'P 1'
#
loop_
_entity.id
_entity.type
_entity.pdbx_description
1 polymer ?
#
loop_
_entity_poly.entity_id
_entity_poly.type
_entity_poly.pdbx_seq_one_letter_code
_entity_poly.pdbx_strand_id
1 'polypeptide(L)'
;MAQKKAMEVVKGLDLERYMGRWYEIAYFPSLFQPKNGEDTRATYKLNPDGTVHVLNETWNGGKRAFIQGSAYKADPKTDEAKFKVKFYVPPFLPIFPVTGDYWVLYIDPDYQHAVIGQPSRSYLWILSRTAHIEEETYKQLIEKAVEQGYDVSKLHKTPQSETPPDTDTAPDDTKGVWWFKSLFGK
;
A
#
# COMPACT_ATOMS: atom_id res chain seq x y z
N MET A 1 5.52 -27.68 -15.51
CA MET A 1 5.23 -26.52 -14.64
C MET A 1 6.57 -25.84 -14.35
N ALA A 2 6.82 -24.63 -14.83
CA ALA A 2 8.04 -23.91 -14.45
C ALA A 2 7.99 -23.62 -12.94
N GLN A 3 9.04 -23.98 -12.21
CA GLN A 3 9.20 -23.63 -10.80
C GLN A 3 9.19 -22.10 -10.69
N LYS A 4 8.13 -21.52 -10.13
CA LYS A 4 8.02 -20.07 -9.94
C LYS A 4 9.12 -19.66 -8.96
N LYS A 5 10.00 -18.71 -9.35
CA LYS A 5 11.08 -18.17 -8.49
C LYS A 5 10.52 -17.83 -7.10
N ALA A 6 11.18 -18.30 -6.05
CA ALA A 6 10.83 -17.92 -4.68
C ALA A 6 10.96 -16.39 -4.55
N MET A 7 9.95 -15.74 -3.98
CA MET A 7 9.96 -14.30 -3.80
C MET A 7 10.90 -13.95 -2.64
N GLU A 8 11.79 -13.00 -2.88
CA GLU A 8 12.69 -12.46 -1.87
C GLU A 8 12.04 -11.23 -1.24
N VAL A 9 12.28 -11.05 0.06
CA VAL A 9 11.77 -9.94 0.85
C VAL A 9 12.91 -9.29 1.62
N VAL A 10 12.75 -8.02 1.95
CA VAL A 10 13.66 -7.30 2.84
C VAL A 10 13.78 -8.05 4.16
N LYS A 11 14.98 -8.08 4.71
CA LYS A 11 15.29 -8.60 6.03
C LYS A 11 15.78 -7.47 6.94
N GLY A 12 15.50 -7.56 8.23
CA GLY A 12 15.94 -6.56 9.20
C GLY A 12 15.33 -5.18 8.95
N LEU A 13 14.09 -5.12 8.48
CA LEU A 13 13.37 -3.85 8.28
C LEU A 13 13.26 -3.11 9.63
N ASP A 14 13.73 -1.87 9.64
CA ASP A 14 13.54 -0.95 10.76
C ASP A 14 12.13 -0.37 10.69
N LEU A 15 11.26 -0.83 11.60
CA LEU A 15 9.87 -0.40 11.62
C LEU A 15 9.72 1.08 11.97
N GLU A 16 10.57 1.63 12.83
CA GLU A 16 10.46 3.04 13.23
C GLU A 16 10.75 3.95 12.04
N ARG A 17 11.80 3.64 11.27
CA ARG A 17 12.12 4.36 10.03
C ARG A 17 11.06 4.17 8.94
N TYR A 18 10.31 3.08 8.98
CA TYR A 18 9.22 2.80 8.03
C TYR A 18 7.92 3.57 8.36
N MET A 19 7.76 4.05 9.59
CA MET A 19 6.55 4.77 10.00
C MET A 19 6.38 6.11 9.27
N GLY A 20 5.21 6.71 9.42
CA GLY A 20 4.83 7.95 8.74
C GLY A 20 4.15 7.69 7.40
N ARG A 21 4.10 8.73 6.57
CA ARG A 21 3.34 8.75 5.33
C ARG A 21 4.15 8.19 4.15
N TRP A 22 3.44 7.48 3.29
CA TRP A 22 3.90 6.95 2.02
C TRP A 22 2.84 7.23 0.95
N TYR A 23 3.24 7.88 -0.14
CA TYR A 23 2.43 8.09 -1.33
C TYR A 23 2.49 6.87 -2.22
N GLU A 24 1.34 6.44 -2.72
CA GLU A 24 1.26 5.41 -3.74
C GLU A 24 1.61 6.03 -5.09
N ILE A 25 2.74 5.64 -5.66
CA ILE A 25 3.19 6.12 -6.98
C ILE A 25 2.60 5.25 -8.08
N ALA A 26 2.51 3.95 -7.84
CA ALA A 26 1.90 3.02 -8.77
C ALA A 26 1.37 1.77 -8.06
N TYR A 27 0.39 1.12 -8.67
CA TYR A 27 -0.28 -0.04 -8.10
C TYR A 27 -0.79 -1.02 -9.16
N PHE A 28 -1.04 -2.26 -8.75
CA PHE A 28 -1.83 -3.20 -9.54
C PHE A 28 -3.32 -3.00 -9.22
N PRO A 29 -4.19 -2.81 -10.23
CA PRO A 29 -5.61 -2.64 -10.03
C PRO A 29 -6.17 -3.75 -9.17
N SER A 30 -6.75 -3.32 -8.06
CA SER A 30 -7.31 -4.19 -7.06
C SER A 30 -8.80 -3.93 -7.01
N LEU A 31 -9.60 -4.98 -6.80
CA LEU A 31 -10.99 -4.78 -6.42
C LEU A 31 -11.05 -3.92 -5.15
N PHE A 32 -10.04 -3.92 -4.28
CA PHE A 32 -10.09 -3.17 -3.03
C PHE A 32 -9.85 -1.65 -3.21
N GLN A 33 -9.35 -1.16 -4.34
CA GLN A 33 -8.94 0.24 -4.51
C GLN A 33 -9.75 1.04 -5.52
N PRO A 34 -9.93 2.34 -5.29
CA PRO A 34 -10.70 3.14 -6.22
C PRO A 34 -10.17 3.21 -7.65
N LYS A 35 -10.99 2.82 -8.64
CA LYS A 35 -10.65 2.91 -10.07
C LYS A 35 -10.19 4.30 -10.52
N ASN A 36 -10.69 5.37 -9.89
CA ASN A 36 -10.36 6.77 -10.21
C ASN A 36 -9.81 7.50 -8.97
N GLY A 37 -9.11 6.79 -8.09
CA GLY A 37 -8.46 7.41 -6.94
C GLY A 37 -7.25 8.24 -7.37
N GLU A 38 -7.12 9.43 -6.80
CA GLU A 38 -5.96 10.31 -6.88
C GLU A 38 -5.42 10.57 -5.47
N ASP A 39 -4.18 11.05 -5.37
CA ASP A 39 -3.54 11.39 -4.09
C ASP A 39 -3.55 10.23 -3.08
N THR A 40 -3.55 8.99 -3.58
CA THR A 40 -3.60 7.79 -2.73
C THR A 40 -2.35 7.70 -1.87
N ARG A 41 -2.55 7.45 -0.58
CA ARG A 41 -1.46 7.34 0.38
C ARG A 41 -1.80 6.41 1.55
N ALA A 42 -0.76 5.92 2.19
CA ALA A 42 -0.82 5.18 3.44
C ALA A 42 -0.03 5.93 4.53
N THR A 43 -0.55 5.96 5.75
CA THR A 43 0.16 6.45 6.92
C THR A 43 0.25 5.35 7.96
N TYR A 44 1.47 5.07 8.41
CA TYR A 44 1.77 4.00 9.36
C TYR A 44 2.19 4.59 10.71
N LYS A 45 1.66 4.04 11.80
CA LYS A 45 2.05 4.42 13.16
C LYS A 45 2.30 3.17 14.00
N LEU A 46 3.46 3.09 14.63
CA LEU A 46 3.83 1.98 15.49
C LEU A 46 3.09 2.10 16.82
N ASN A 47 2.48 1.01 17.26
CA ASN A 47 1.82 0.89 18.56
C ASN A 47 2.79 0.31 19.61
N PRO A 48 2.54 0.55 20.91
CA PRO A 48 3.39 -0.01 21.98
C PRO A 48 3.46 -1.53 22.02
N ASP A 49 2.46 -2.24 21.49
CA ASP A 49 2.40 -3.70 21.41
C ASP A 49 3.15 -4.28 20.19
N GLY A 50 3.81 -3.42 19.39
CA GLY A 50 4.53 -3.81 18.19
C GLY A 50 3.66 -4.02 16.95
N THR A 51 2.34 -3.84 17.05
CA THR A 51 1.47 -3.74 15.86
C THR A 51 1.60 -2.36 15.22
N VAL A 52 1.17 -2.24 13.96
CA VAL A 52 1.20 -0.98 13.22
C VAL A 52 -0.23 -0.56 12.92
N HIS A 53 -0.64 0.64 13.34
CA HIS A 53 -1.86 1.26 12.82
C HIS A 53 -1.66 1.65 11.36
N VAL A 54 -2.63 1.34 10.52
CA VAL A 54 -2.63 1.63 9.08
C VAL A 54 -3.80 2.54 8.75
N LEU A 55 -3.54 3.69 8.17
CA LEU A 55 -4.54 4.57 7.57
C LEU A 55 -4.27 4.66 6.07
N ASN A 56 -5.18 4.15 5.24
CA ASN A 56 -5.14 4.33 3.79
C ASN A 56 -6.16 5.40 3.39
N GLU A 57 -5.76 6.27 2.48
CA GLU A 57 -6.54 7.42 2.04
C GLU A 57 -6.42 7.58 0.52
N THR A 58 -7.45 8.14 -0.09
CA THR A 58 -7.49 8.45 -1.52
C THR A 58 -8.56 9.50 -1.77
N TRP A 59 -8.39 10.28 -2.83
CA TRP A 59 -9.31 11.34 -3.23
C TRP A 59 -9.95 11.00 -4.56
N ASN A 60 -11.15 11.53 -4.78
CA ASN A 60 -11.81 11.49 -6.08
C ASN A 60 -12.68 12.72 -6.24
N GLY A 61 -12.28 13.63 -7.13
CA GLY A 61 -13.02 14.88 -7.35
C GLY A 61 -13.07 15.72 -6.07
N GLY A 62 -11.94 15.78 -5.36
CA GLY A 62 -11.78 16.56 -4.13
C GLY A 62 -12.42 15.96 -2.86
N LYS A 63 -13.10 14.81 -2.95
CA LYS A 63 -13.66 14.11 -1.77
C LYS A 63 -12.71 13.05 -1.28
N ARG A 64 -12.45 13.03 0.03
CA ARG A 64 -11.57 12.06 0.69
C ARG A 64 -12.34 10.78 1.00
N ALA A 65 -11.75 9.64 0.68
CA ALA A 65 -12.17 8.33 1.17
C ALA A 65 -11.02 7.68 1.95
N PHE A 66 -11.33 7.01 3.05
CA PHE A 66 -10.30 6.38 3.89
C PHE A 66 -10.75 5.05 4.48
N ILE A 67 -9.77 4.25 4.90
CA ILE A 67 -9.96 3.04 5.69
C ILE A 67 -8.83 2.89 6.71
N GLN A 68 -9.18 2.45 7.91
CA GLN A 68 -8.24 2.19 8.99
C GLN A 68 -8.15 0.71 9.30
N GLY A 69 -6.96 0.29 9.70
CA GLY A 69 -6.66 -1.10 10.02
C GLY A 69 -5.42 -1.24 10.87
N SER A 70 -4.93 -2.47 10.93
CA SER A 70 -3.74 -2.85 11.68
C SER A 70 -2.86 -3.78 10.85
N ALA A 71 -1.54 -3.67 10.98
CA ALA A 71 -0.59 -4.63 10.45
C ALA A 71 0.23 -5.27 11.58
N TYR A 72 0.65 -6.52 11.35
CA TYR A 72 1.49 -7.28 12.27
C TYR A 72 2.38 -8.25 11.49
N LYS A 73 3.54 -8.64 12.05
CA LYS A 73 4.43 -9.61 11.41
C LYS A 73 3.71 -10.94 11.18
N ALA A 74 3.86 -11.50 9.98
CA ALA A 74 3.29 -12.80 9.63
C ALA A 74 3.95 -13.94 10.42
N ASP A 75 5.26 -13.84 10.66
CA ASP A 75 6.01 -14.69 11.59
C ASP A 75 6.95 -13.80 12.43
N PRO A 76 6.73 -13.68 13.76
CA PRO A 76 7.57 -12.87 14.62
C PRO A 76 8.97 -13.47 14.84
N LYS A 77 9.21 -14.73 14.47
CA LYS A 77 10.50 -15.41 14.69
C LYS A 77 11.52 -15.16 13.58
N THR A 78 11.10 -14.60 12.45
CA THR A 78 11.99 -14.31 11.32
C THR A 78 12.28 -12.81 11.23
N ASP A 79 13.40 -12.47 10.60
CA ASP A 79 13.79 -11.10 10.28
C ASP A 79 13.15 -10.59 8.97
N GLU A 80 12.39 -11.43 8.27
CA GLU A 80 11.72 -11.12 7.02
C GLU A 80 10.62 -10.06 7.20
N ALA A 81 10.55 -9.12 6.27
CA ALA A 81 9.56 -8.06 6.20
C ALA A 81 8.22 -8.54 5.60
N LYS A 82 7.70 -9.64 6.14
CA LYS A 82 6.39 -10.22 5.79
C LYS A 82 5.38 -9.85 6.87
N PHE A 83 4.35 -9.13 6.46
CA PHE A 83 3.28 -8.67 7.34
C PHE A 83 1.93 -9.19 6.86
N LYS A 84 1.00 -9.26 7.81
CA LYS A 84 -0.43 -9.35 7.55
C LYS A 84 -1.05 -8.01 7.85
N VAL A 85 -1.83 -7.49 6.93
CA VAL A 85 -2.61 -6.25 7.11
C VAL A 85 -4.07 -6.62 7.22
N LYS A 86 -4.75 -6.10 8.23
CA LYS A 86 -6.14 -6.38 8.55
C LYS A 86 -6.95 -5.09 8.51
N PHE A 87 -8.03 -5.13 7.75
CA PHE A 87 -9.05 -4.09 7.69
C PHE A 87 -10.40 -4.67 8.09
N TYR A 88 -11.30 -3.80 8.56
CA TYR A 88 -12.69 -4.15 8.78
C TYR A 88 -13.56 -3.44 7.77
N VAL A 89 -14.44 -4.19 7.12
CA VAL A 89 -15.27 -3.68 6.03
C VAL A 89 -16.76 -3.96 6.28
N PRO A 90 -17.66 -3.10 5.75
CA PRO A 90 -17.36 -1.76 5.24
C PRO A 90 -16.91 -0.77 6.33
N PRO A 91 -16.21 0.33 6.00
CA PRO A 91 -15.74 1.30 7.00
C PRO A 91 -16.83 1.89 7.91
N PHE A 92 -18.05 2.09 7.39
CA PHE A 92 -19.19 2.63 8.14
C PHE A 92 -19.89 1.61 9.04
N LEU A 93 -19.60 0.31 8.85
CA LEU A 93 -20.16 -0.78 9.64
C LEU A 93 -19.13 -1.94 9.67
N PRO A 94 -18.07 -1.82 10.48
CA PRO A 94 -16.87 -2.65 10.41
C PRO A 94 -17.08 -4.06 10.98
N ILE A 95 -17.89 -4.88 10.31
CA ILE A 95 -18.29 -6.22 10.79
C ILE A 95 -17.39 -7.31 10.24
N PHE A 96 -16.91 -7.18 8.99
CA PHE A 96 -16.18 -8.25 8.31
C PHE A 96 -14.68 -8.00 8.31
N PRO A 97 -13.87 -8.83 9.00
CA PRO A 97 -12.42 -8.72 8.95
C PRO A 97 -11.90 -9.28 7.61
N VAL A 98 -11.06 -8.49 6.93
CA VAL A 98 -10.31 -8.93 5.74
C VAL A 98 -8.83 -8.79 6.04
N THR A 99 -8.09 -9.88 5.82
CA THR A 99 -6.63 -9.92 6.03
C THR A 99 -5.92 -10.19 4.71
N GLY A 100 -4.93 -9.36 4.40
CA GLY A 100 -4.06 -9.51 3.23
C GLY A 100 -2.59 -9.66 3.60
N ASP A 101 -1.79 -10.17 2.68
CA ASP A 101 -0.33 -10.18 2.76
C ASP A 101 0.24 -8.82 2.34
N TYR A 102 1.23 -8.35 3.09
CA TYR A 102 2.00 -7.13 2.80
C TYR A 102 3.47 -7.45 2.98
N TRP A 103 4.18 -7.68 1.87
CA TRP A 103 5.57 -8.09 1.88
C TRP A 103 6.41 -6.96 1.29
N VAL A 104 7.39 -6.47 2.07
CA VAL A 104 8.33 -5.46 1.59
C VAL A 104 9.38 -6.18 0.74
N LEU A 105 9.30 -6.01 -0.57
CA LEU A 105 10.18 -6.65 -1.55
C LEU A 105 11.49 -5.86 -1.72
N TYR A 106 11.38 -4.54 -1.60
CA TYR A 106 12.49 -3.61 -1.66
C TYR A 106 12.19 -2.40 -0.78
N ILE A 107 13.24 -1.87 -0.14
CA ILE A 107 13.29 -0.57 0.52
C ILE A 107 14.68 -0.01 0.24
N ASP A 108 14.78 1.26 -0.10
CA ASP A 108 16.07 1.93 -0.26
C ASP A 108 16.71 2.24 1.11
N PRO A 109 18.04 2.48 1.18
CA PRO A 109 18.75 2.69 2.45
C PRO A 109 18.21 3.88 3.26
N ASP A 110 17.67 4.88 2.59
CA ASP A 110 17.16 6.13 3.17
C ASP A 110 15.65 6.07 3.49
N TYR A 111 14.98 4.95 3.22
CA TYR A 111 13.54 4.75 3.44
C TYR A 111 12.69 5.80 2.71
N GLN A 112 13.13 6.22 1.52
CA GLN A 112 12.40 7.11 0.62
C GLN A 112 11.50 6.35 -0.35
N HIS A 113 11.87 5.13 -0.75
CA HIS A 113 11.16 4.36 -1.77
C HIS A 113 11.03 2.88 -1.41
N ALA A 114 9.84 2.32 -1.60
CA ALA A 114 9.56 0.92 -1.29
C ALA A 114 8.77 0.23 -2.41
N VAL A 115 9.03 -1.07 -2.60
CA VAL A 115 8.22 -1.93 -3.46
C VAL A 115 7.57 -2.99 -2.59
N ILE A 116 6.25 -3.04 -2.61
CA ILE A 116 5.43 -3.89 -1.76
C ILE A 116 4.66 -4.86 -2.65
N GLY A 117 4.56 -6.12 -2.24
CA GLY A 117 3.71 -7.07 -2.93
C GLY A 117 3.27 -8.20 -2.02
N GLN A 118 2.92 -9.33 -2.64
CA GLN A 118 2.41 -10.50 -1.94
C GLN A 118 2.61 -11.79 -2.77
N PRO A 119 2.63 -12.99 -2.15
CA PRO A 119 3.18 -14.19 -2.77
C PRO A 119 2.52 -14.63 -4.08
N SER A 120 1.22 -14.37 -4.26
CA SER A 120 0.54 -14.74 -5.51
C SER A 120 0.95 -13.87 -6.70
N ARG A 121 1.50 -12.67 -6.44
CA ARG A 121 1.85 -11.60 -7.40
C ARG A 121 0.67 -10.94 -8.09
N SER A 122 -0.51 -11.00 -7.47
CA SER A 122 -1.69 -10.29 -7.98
C SER A 122 -1.84 -8.88 -7.39
N TYR A 123 -1.00 -8.48 -6.44
CA TYR A 123 -0.98 -7.13 -5.89
C TYR A 123 0.46 -6.64 -5.76
N LEU A 124 0.67 -5.38 -6.15
CA LEU A 124 1.95 -4.69 -6.15
C LEU A 124 1.68 -3.21 -5.89
N TRP A 125 2.54 -2.58 -5.10
CA TRP A 125 2.55 -1.14 -4.87
C TRP A 125 3.99 -0.62 -4.93
N ILE A 126 4.17 0.52 -5.58
CA ILE A 126 5.38 1.34 -5.48
C ILE A 126 5.04 2.52 -4.60
N LEU A 127 5.77 2.67 -3.50
CA LEU A 127 5.54 3.70 -2.50
C LEU A 127 6.71 4.67 -2.44
N SER A 128 6.43 5.94 -2.17
CA SER A 128 7.44 6.98 -1.98
C SER A 128 7.12 7.89 -0.79
N ARG A 129 8.13 8.50 -0.17
CA ARG A 129 7.93 9.55 0.84
C ARG A 129 7.47 10.87 0.25
N THR A 130 7.73 11.09 -1.03
CA THR A 130 7.27 12.25 -1.81
C THR A 130 6.17 11.84 -2.78
N ALA A 131 5.27 12.77 -3.10
CA ALA A 131 4.18 12.53 -4.04
C ALA A 131 4.66 12.29 -5.48
N HIS A 132 5.81 12.86 -5.84
CA HIS A 132 6.43 12.73 -7.16
C HIS A 132 7.85 12.19 -7.01
N ILE A 133 8.27 11.38 -7.98
CA ILE A 133 9.62 10.83 -8.07
C ILE A 133 10.16 10.98 -9.49
N GLU A 134 11.48 11.00 -9.62
CA GLU A 134 12.15 11.03 -10.91
C GLU A 134 11.84 9.76 -11.72
N GLU A 135 11.70 9.90 -13.03
CA GLU A 135 11.34 8.79 -13.92
C GLU A 135 12.40 7.68 -13.91
N GLU A 136 13.68 8.03 -13.68
CA GLU A 136 14.76 7.05 -13.54
C GLU A 136 14.59 6.19 -12.27
N THR A 137 14.29 6.83 -11.13
CA THR A 137 13.97 6.12 -9.88
C THR A 137 12.74 5.24 -10.06
N TYR A 138 11.71 5.73 -10.74
CA TYR A 138 10.50 4.94 -11.02
C TYR A 138 10.82 3.67 -11.83
N LYS A 139 11.66 3.76 -12.87
CA LYS A 139 12.09 2.60 -13.65
C LYS A 139 12.88 1.59 -12.83
N GLN A 140 13.79 2.05 -11.97
CA GLN A 140 14.55 1.17 -11.07
C GLN A 140 13.61 0.41 -10.11
N LEU A 141 12.58 1.06 -9.59
CA LEU A 141 11.58 0.41 -8.73
C LEU A 141 10.73 -0.63 -9.50
N ILE A 142 10.41 -0.36 -10.76
CA ILE A 142 9.76 -1.34 -11.66
C ILE A 142 10.67 -2.56 -11.85
N GLU A 143 11.96 -2.37 -12.08
CA GLU A 143 12.91 -3.48 -12.24
C GLU A 143 12.93 -4.38 -11.01
N LYS A 144 12.85 -3.81 -9.79
CA LYS A 144 12.70 -4.61 -8.56
C LYS A 144 11.44 -5.46 -8.54
N ALA A 145 10.32 -4.98 -9.08
CA ALA A 145 9.13 -5.81 -9.25
C ALA A 145 9.33 -6.91 -10.31
N VAL A 146 9.99 -6.60 -11.44
CA VAL A 146 10.29 -7.57 -12.50
C VAL A 146 11.21 -8.69 -11.99
N GLU A 147 12.24 -8.36 -11.22
CA GLU A 147 13.17 -9.32 -10.58
C GLU A 147 12.43 -10.34 -9.67
N GLN A 148 11.29 -9.92 -9.11
CA GLN A 148 10.41 -10.76 -8.29
C GLN A 148 9.39 -11.55 -9.13
N GLY A 149 9.32 -11.33 -10.44
CA GLY A 149 8.45 -12.04 -11.38
C GLY A 149 7.05 -11.44 -11.53
N TYR A 150 6.90 -10.14 -11.28
CA TYR A 150 5.66 -9.41 -11.56
C TYR A 150 5.54 -9.07 -13.05
N ASP A 151 4.31 -9.15 -13.56
CA ASP A 151 3.97 -8.66 -14.89
C ASP A 151 3.64 -7.16 -14.82
N VAL A 152 4.67 -6.33 -14.90
CA VAL A 152 4.56 -4.87 -14.71
C VAL A 152 3.78 -4.17 -15.82
N SER A 153 3.36 -4.86 -16.88
CA SER A 153 2.40 -4.32 -17.86
C SER A 153 1.04 -3.98 -17.24
N LYS A 154 0.74 -4.57 -16.06
CA LYS A 154 -0.47 -4.32 -15.27
C LYS A 154 -0.32 -3.18 -14.28
N LEU A 155 0.83 -2.50 -14.26
CA LEU A 155 1.10 -1.43 -13.31
C LEU A 155 0.43 -0.14 -13.78
N HIS A 156 -0.34 0.50 -12.89
CA HIS A 156 -0.96 1.79 -13.13
C HIS A 156 -0.28 2.85 -12.28
N LYS A 157 0.09 3.99 -12.87
CA LYS A 157 0.53 5.16 -12.10
C LYS A 157 -0.68 5.76 -11.38
N THR A 158 -0.50 6.11 -10.13
CA THR A 158 -1.49 6.84 -9.34
C THR A 158 -1.29 8.33 -9.58
N PRO A 159 -2.34 9.09 -10.01
CA PRO A 159 -2.24 10.53 -10.09
C PRO A 159 -1.97 11.15 -8.72
N GLN A 160 -1.00 12.05 -8.65
CA GLN A 160 -0.62 12.78 -7.45
C GLN A 160 -0.62 14.28 -7.78
N SER A 161 -1.24 15.09 -6.94
CA SER A 161 -1.30 16.54 -7.06
C SER A 161 0.06 17.17 -6.71
N GLU A 162 0.42 18.29 -7.34
CA GLU A 162 1.64 19.06 -6.97
C GLU A 162 1.62 19.51 -5.51
N THR A 163 0.43 19.85 -5.02
CA THR A 163 0.17 20.12 -3.60
C THR A 163 -0.84 19.10 -3.11
N PRO A 164 -0.39 17.98 -2.52
CA PRO A 164 -1.30 16.95 -2.03
C PRO A 164 -2.26 17.53 -1.00
N PRO A 165 -3.55 17.13 -1.02
CA PRO A 165 -4.54 17.64 -0.10
C PRO A 165 -4.19 17.33 1.36
N ASP A 166 -4.45 18.30 2.23
CA ASP A 166 -4.35 18.11 3.67
C ASP A 166 -5.53 17.27 4.18
N THR A 167 -5.24 16.27 5.01
CA THR A 167 -6.26 15.37 5.59
C THR A 167 -7.33 16.14 6.33
N ASP A 168 -6.95 17.23 7.00
CA ASP A 168 -7.78 17.89 8.00
C ASP A 168 -8.76 18.90 7.38
N THR A 169 -8.64 19.15 6.07
CA THR A 169 -9.44 20.16 5.35
C THR A 169 -10.42 19.57 4.33
N ALA A 170 -10.25 18.30 3.97
CA ALA A 170 -11.08 17.66 2.95
C ALA A 170 -12.39 17.12 3.55
N PRO A 171 -13.56 17.36 2.92
CA PRO A 171 -14.79 16.70 3.34
C PRO A 171 -14.67 15.18 3.21
N ASP A 172 -14.91 14.45 4.30
CA ASP A 172 -14.88 13.00 4.32
C ASP A 172 -16.09 12.39 3.59
N ASP A 173 -15.86 11.35 2.77
CA ASP A 173 -16.89 10.39 2.38
C ASP A 173 -17.19 9.48 3.58
N THR A 174 -17.99 10.01 4.51
CA THR A 174 -18.40 9.38 5.77
C THR A 174 -19.16 8.07 5.59
N LYS A 175 -19.57 7.73 4.36
CA LYS A 175 -20.33 6.53 4.08
C LYS A 175 -19.47 5.35 3.66
N GLY A 176 -18.16 5.51 3.45
CA GLY A 176 -17.27 4.42 2.99
C GLY A 176 -17.77 3.71 1.72
N VAL A 177 -18.64 4.37 0.95
CA VAL A 177 -19.40 3.79 -0.17
C VAL A 177 -18.45 3.41 -1.29
N TRP A 178 -17.36 4.15 -1.44
CA TRP A 178 -16.36 3.92 -2.47
C TRP A 178 -15.55 2.63 -2.22
N TRP A 179 -14.98 2.44 -1.03
CA TRP A 179 -14.29 1.19 -0.67
C TRP A 179 -15.22 -0.03 -0.78
N PHE A 180 -16.49 0.11 -0.39
CA PHE A 180 -17.50 -0.95 -0.52
C PHE A 180 -17.82 -1.30 -1.98
N LYS A 181 -17.99 -0.31 -2.86
CA LYS A 181 -18.23 -0.55 -4.30
C LYS A 181 -17.02 -1.17 -4.99
N SER A 182 -15.83 -0.79 -4.57
CA SER A 182 -14.59 -1.38 -5.05
C SER A 182 -14.56 -2.87 -4.69
N LEU A 183 -14.68 -3.19 -3.39
CA LEU A 183 -14.59 -4.53 -2.82
C LEU A 183 -15.51 -5.57 -3.47
N PHE A 184 -16.68 -5.14 -3.92
CA PHE A 184 -17.75 -6.03 -4.40
C PHE A 184 -18.04 -5.93 -5.90
N GLY A 185 -17.15 -5.32 -6.68
CA GLY A 185 -17.19 -5.36 -8.15
C GLY A 185 -18.59 -5.11 -8.72
N LYS A 186 -18.99 -3.85 -8.84
CA LYS A 186 -20.02 -3.47 -9.82
C LYS A 186 -19.37 -2.76 -10.99
#